data_AF-A0A8J7DQQ4-F1
#
_entry.id   AF-A0A8J7DQQ4-F1
#
_cell.length_a   1.000
_cell.length_b   1.000
_cell.length_c   1.000
_cell.angle_alpha   90.00
_cell.angle_beta   90.00
_cell.angle_gamma   90.00
#
_symmetry.space_group_name_H-M   'P 1'
#
loop_
_entity.id
_entity.type
_entity.pdbx_description
1 polymer ?
#
loop_
_entity_poly.entity_id
_entity_poly.type
_entity_poly.pdbx_seq_one_letter_code
_entity_poly.pdbx_strand_id
1 'polypeptide(L)'
;MFQAQGVEILGLDGSYVEADTLQIPADCFRAFDLSQSVFLNQKFDLAISLEVAEHLPEESAQAFIETLVGLSDVVLFSAAIPHQGGTHHINEQWPSYWFGLFKAKGYIGLDILRDRVWDNPDVQPWYAQNSFLFVRSDRLSDYPDLPTSAQNDFLGKSVVHPTIYLQHCSHPSPDAQDEDTFQELTQAVCILGLTLHPNTQHPNTEIQSGDALTIEVAYQFQPSVGTAMLNLYLSDEAGNILLDTSVLLSAEMGNDPQPQHIQLQIERLDLVQGTYYINPSIFSTNWEQTYDLHWHRYPVVIKASAPQRGVLYPPMGWSCKVPEGKQL
;
A
#
# COMPACT_ATOMS: atom_id res chain seq x y z
N MET A 1 -30.58 -1.55 9.79
CA MET A 1 -29.97 -2.30 10.91
C MET A 1 -29.65 -1.40 12.11
N PHE A 2 -28.75 -0.43 11.99
CA PHE A 2 -28.35 0.48 13.09
C PHE A 2 -29.52 1.21 13.75
N GLN A 3 -30.39 1.83 12.96
CA GLN A 3 -31.56 2.54 13.49
C GLN A 3 -32.53 1.62 14.27
N ALA A 4 -32.66 0.36 13.86
CA ALA A 4 -33.48 -0.62 14.60
C ALA A 4 -32.89 -0.98 15.98
N GLN A 5 -31.60 -0.69 16.19
CA GLN A 5 -30.90 -0.81 17.48
C GLN A 5 -30.85 0.54 18.23
N GLY A 6 -31.53 1.58 17.74
CA GLY A 6 -31.57 2.90 18.36
C GLY A 6 -30.34 3.78 18.10
N VAL A 7 -29.49 3.40 17.14
CA VAL A 7 -28.30 4.18 16.75
C VAL A 7 -28.70 5.30 15.79
N GLU A 8 -28.19 6.51 16.03
CA GLU A 8 -28.33 7.65 15.12
C GLU A 8 -27.56 7.41 13.82
N ILE A 9 -28.16 7.74 12.69
CA ILE A 9 -27.57 7.52 11.37
C ILE A 9 -27.69 8.77 10.50
N LEU A 10 -26.71 8.96 9.62
CA LEU A 10 -26.75 9.92 8.53
C LEU A 10 -26.15 9.26 7.28
N GLY A 11 -26.93 9.20 6.20
CA GLY A 11 -26.47 8.79 4.88
C GLY A 11 -26.05 10.00 4.05
N LEU A 12 -24.88 9.90 3.41
CA LEU A 12 -24.38 10.87 2.44
C LEU A 12 -24.20 10.17 1.10
N ASP A 13 -24.85 10.66 0.06
CA ASP A 13 -24.69 10.15 -1.31
C ASP A 13 -25.08 11.23 -2.32
N GLY A 14 -24.86 11.02 -3.62
CA GLY A 14 -25.14 11.99 -4.66
C GLY A 14 -26.62 12.35 -4.80
N SER A 15 -26.88 13.52 -5.41
CA SER A 15 -28.25 14.00 -5.66
C SER A 15 -29.04 13.17 -6.68
N TYR A 16 -28.41 12.17 -7.28
CA TYR A 16 -29.04 11.21 -8.18
C TYR A 16 -29.79 10.08 -7.45
N VAL A 17 -29.65 9.97 -6.12
CA VAL A 17 -30.38 8.99 -5.33
C VAL A 17 -31.82 9.45 -5.15
N GLU A 18 -32.76 8.68 -5.67
CA GLU A 18 -34.19 8.96 -5.59
C GLU A 18 -34.75 8.59 -4.21
N ALA A 19 -35.64 9.43 -3.66
CA ALA A 19 -36.13 9.32 -2.29
C ALA A 19 -36.88 8.00 -1.99
N ASP A 20 -37.46 7.36 -3.01
CA ASP A 20 -38.18 6.09 -2.90
C ASP A 20 -37.26 4.86 -2.92
N THR A 21 -35.99 5.02 -3.28
CA THR A 21 -34.97 3.96 -3.25
C THR A 21 -34.24 3.86 -1.91
N LEU A 22 -34.34 4.90 -1.08
CA LEU A 22 -33.66 5.00 0.21
C LEU A 22 -34.06 3.85 1.14
N GLN A 23 -33.05 3.18 1.70
CA GLN A 23 -33.22 2.17 2.75
C GLN A 23 -33.18 2.78 4.17
N ILE A 24 -33.16 4.11 4.25
CA ILE A 24 -33.17 4.91 5.48
C ILE A 24 -34.23 6.01 5.36
N PRO A 25 -34.73 6.56 6.49
CA PRO A 25 -35.63 7.71 6.45
C PRO A 25 -35.00 8.91 5.73
N ALA A 26 -35.82 9.65 4.98
CA ALA A 26 -35.36 10.77 4.16
C ALA A 26 -34.73 11.92 4.97
N ASP A 27 -35.13 12.10 6.22
CA ASP A 27 -34.53 13.07 7.16
C ASP A 27 -33.16 12.65 7.68
N CYS A 28 -32.81 11.37 7.52
CA CYS A 28 -31.49 10.81 7.81
C CYS A 28 -30.60 10.75 6.56
N PHE A 29 -31.02 11.31 5.42
CA PHE A 29 -30.26 11.33 4.18
C PHE A 29 -29.92 12.78 3.78
N ARG A 30 -28.71 12.98 3.29
CA ARG A 30 -28.29 14.26 2.72
C ARG A 30 -27.57 14.03 1.39
N ALA A 31 -28.18 14.57 0.33
CA ALA A 31 -27.54 14.63 -0.97
C ALA A 31 -26.27 15.50 -0.90
N PHE A 32 -25.15 14.95 -1.36
CA PHE A 32 -23.85 15.61 -1.39
C PHE A 32 -22.96 15.04 -2.50
N ASP A 33 -22.19 15.90 -3.16
CA ASP A 33 -21.19 15.48 -4.15
C ASP A 33 -19.94 14.93 -3.45
N LEU A 34 -19.86 13.61 -3.31
CA LEU A 34 -18.77 12.91 -2.63
C LEU A 34 -17.38 13.15 -3.25
N SER A 35 -17.28 13.74 -4.44
CA SER A 35 -16.01 14.18 -5.04
C SER A 35 -15.39 15.39 -4.32
N GLN A 36 -16.14 16.06 -3.44
CA GLN A 36 -15.76 17.25 -2.70
C GLN A 36 -15.63 16.96 -1.20
N SER A 37 -14.88 17.78 -0.47
CA SER A 37 -14.78 17.64 1.00
C SER A 37 -16.06 18.11 1.69
N VAL A 38 -16.63 17.29 2.59
CA VAL A 38 -17.71 17.69 3.51
C VAL A 38 -17.12 18.06 4.86
N PHE A 39 -17.55 19.19 5.40
CA PHE A 39 -17.43 19.48 6.83
C PHE A 39 -18.82 19.47 7.47
N LEU A 40 -19.07 18.45 8.29
CA LEU A 40 -20.23 18.44 9.19
C LEU A 40 -19.78 18.90 10.57
N ASN A 41 -20.63 19.67 11.27
CA ASN A 41 -20.36 20.12 12.64
C ASN A 41 -20.71 19.04 13.68
N GLN A 42 -20.47 17.78 13.34
CA GLN A 42 -20.73 16.61 14.16
C GLN A 42 -19.76 15.49 13.77
N LYS A 43 -19.34 14.70 14.76
CA LYS A 43 -18.62 13.45 14.56
C LYS A 43 -19.52 12.29 14.97
N PHE A 44 -19.33 11.16 14.29
CA PHE A 44 -19.95 9.88 14.59
C PHE A 44 -18.93 8.93 15.21
N ASP A 45 -19.42 7.89 15.87
CA ASP A 45 -18.58 6.84 16.44
C ASP A 45 -18.01 5.90 15.35
N LEU A 46 -18.66 5.83 14.18
CA LEU A 46 -18.27 5.02 13.03
C LEU A 46 -18.70 5.70 11.72
N ALA A 47 -17.77 5.81 10.77
CA ALA A 47 -18.07 6.12 9.37
C ALA A 47 -17.94 4.84 8.54
N ILE A 48 -18.85 4.63 7.58
CA ILE A 48 -18.85 3.46 6.69
C ILE A 48 -18.89 3.95 5.25
N SER A 49 -17.97 3.48 4.42
CA SER A 49 -17.97 3.67 2.97
C SER A 49 -17.50 2.38 2.31
N LEU A 50 -18.38 1.71 1.57
CA LEU A 50 -18.07 0.42 0.97
C LEU A 50 -18.40 0.46 -0.53
N GLU A 51 -17.41 0.19 -1.37
CA GLU A 51 -17.49 0.22 -2.84
C GLU A 51 -18.04 1.57 -3.35
N VAL A 52 -17.33 2.65 -3.01
CA VAL A 52 -17.70 4.03 -3.39
C VAL A 52 -16.53 4.75 -4.06
N ALA A 53 -15.34 4.65 -3.48
CA ALA A 53 -14.19 5.49 -3.87
C ALA A 53 -13.71 5.23 -5.30
N GLU A 54 -13.95 4.03 -5.83
CA GLU A 54 -13.64 3.62 -7.20
C GLU A 54 -14.50 4.31 -8.26
N HIS A 55 -15.65 4.87 -7.87
CA HIS A 55 -16.54 5.62 -8.74
C HIS A 55 -16.22 7.13 -8.76
N LEU A 56 -15.36 7.59 -7.86
CA LEU A 56 -14.96 8.98 -7.77
C LEU A 56 -13.69 9.23 -8.58
N PRO A 57 -13.50 10.43 -9.17
CA PRO A 57 -12.24 10.77 -9.84
C PRO A 57 -11.05 10.60 -8.88
N GLU A 58 -9.91 10.14 -9.40
CA GLU A 58 -8.71 9.92 -8.58
C GLU A 58 -8.27 11.20 -7.86
N GLU A 59 -8.38 12.36 -8.52
CA GLU A 59 -8.06 13.66 -7.93
C GLU A 59 -8.91 14.01 -6.70
N SER A 60 -10.08 13.38 -6.56
CA SER A 60 -10.98 13.55 -5.42
C SER A 60 -10.68 12.61 -4.25
N ALA A 61 -9.81 11.60 -4.43
CA ALA A 61 -9.53 10.59 -3.41
C ALA A 61 -9.09 11.22 -2.08
N GLN A 62 -8.20 12.21 -2.12
CA GLN A 62 -7.74 12.89 -0.91
C GLN A 62 -8.87 13.63 -0.19
N ALA A 63 -9.71 14.38 -0.93
CA ALA A 63 -10.85 15.12 -0.38
C ALA A 63 -11.90 14.16 0.22
N PHE A 64 -12.08 13.01 -0.41
CA PHE A 64 -12.97 11.96 0.08
C PHE A 64 -12.47 11.36 1.39
N ILE A 65 -11.18 11.00 1.48
CA ILE A 65 -10.59 10.52 2.74
C ILE A 65 -10.66 11.60 3.82
N GLU A 66 -10.43 12.87 3.49
CA GLU A 66 -10.60 14.01 4.42
C GLU A 66 -12.00 14.09 5.01
N THR A 67 -13.02 13.82 4.19
CA THR A 67 -14.41 13.74 4.63
C THR A 67 -14.59 12.61 5.64
N LEU A 68 -14.17 11.39 5.32
CA LEU A 68 -14.36 10.22 6.18
C LEU A 68 -13.68 10.38 7.55
N VAL A 69 -12.43 10.85 7.57
CA VAL A 69 -11.68 11.09 8.83
C VAL A 69 -12.19 12.30 9.60
N GLY A 70 -12.82 13.25 8.92
CA GLY A 70 -13.55 14.36 9.53
C GLY A 70 -14.81 13.87 10.26
N LEU A 71 -15.48 12.86 9.71
CA LEU A 71 -16.73 12.32 10.23
C LEU A 71 -16.57 11.35 11.40
N SER A 72 -15.47 10.60 11.48
CA SER A 72 -15.28 9.61 12.55
C SER A 72 -13.81 9.32 12.82
N ASP A 73 -13.48 8.89 14.04
CA ASP A 73 -12.15 8.36 14.39
C ASP A 73 -12.00 6.87 14.07
N VAL A 74 -13.10 6.22 13.66
CA VAL A 74 -13.15 4.83 13.20
C VAL A 74 -13.90 4.78 11.86
N VAL A 75 -13.25 4.25 10.83
CA VAL A 75 -13.79 4.20 9.46
C VAL A 75 -13.74 2.77 8.93
N LEU A 76 -14.88 2.21 8.58
CA LEU A 76 -14.97 0.98 7.78
C LEU A 76 -14.97 1.38 6.30
N PHE A 77 -13.97 0.92 5.56
CA PHE A 77 -13.73 1.36 4.18
C PHE A 77 -13.51 0.17 3.24
N SER A 78 -14.10 0.25 2.04
CA SER A 78 -13.74 -0.61 0.90
C SER A 78 -13.79 0.16 -0.41
N ALA A 79 -12.95 -0.27 -1.35
CA ALA A 79 -12.93 0.21 -2.72
C ALA A 79 -12.35 -0.88 -3.63
N ALA A 80 -12.83 -0.92 -4.87
CA ALA A 80 -12.39 -1.89 -5.88
C ALA A 80 -10.89 -1.81 -6.18
N ILE A 81 -10.26 -2.98 -6.38
CA ILE A 81 -8.88 -3.11 -6.86
C ILE A 81 -8.83 -3.01 -8.40
N PRO A 82 -7.67 -2.72 -9.01
CA PRO A 82 -7.54 -2.65 -10.46
C PRO A 82 -8.01 -3.92 -11.16
N HIS A 83 -8.80 -3.74 -12.22
CA HIS A 83 -9.44 -4.80 -12.99
C HIS A 83 -10.42 -5.66 -12.18
N GLN A 84 -10.93 -5.17 -11.04
CA GLN A 84 -12.08 -5.82 -10.41
C GLN A 84 -13.33 -5.69 -11.28
N GLY A 85 -13.41 -4.62 -12.08
CA GLY A 85 -14.54 -4.33 -12.93
C GLY A 85 -15.80 -3.96 -12.14
N GLY A 86 -16.83 -3.54 -12.86
CA GLY A 86 -18.07 -3.05 -12.28
C GLY A 86 -18.63 -1.87 -13.08
N THR A 87 -19.72 -1.29 -12.61
CA THR A 87 -20.37 -0.20 -13.35
C THR A 87 -19.68 1.12 -13.03
N HIS A 88 -19.05 1.74 -14.03
CA HIS A 88 -18.43 3.07 -13.89
C HIS A 88 -17.34 3.13 -12.80
N HIS A 89 -16.44 2.15 -12.81
CA HIS A 89 -15.23 2.20 -12.00
C HIS A 89 -14.17 2.99 -12.75
N ILE A 90 -13.82 4.17 -12.23
CA ILE A 90 -12.87 5.10 -12.86
C ILE A 90 -11.60 5.30 -12.02
N ASN A 91 -11.59 4.78 -10.79
CA ASN A 91 -10.49 4.94 -9.83
C ASN A 91 -10.29 3.66 -9.00
N GLU A 92 -10.15 2.53 -9.69
CA GLU A 92 -9.78 1.27 -9.03
C GLU A 92 -8.33 1.34 -8.55
N GLN A 93 -8.10 1.10 -7.26
CA GLN A 93 -6.79 1.30 -6.64
C GLN A 93 -6.47 0.18 -5.66
N TRP A 94 -5.19 -0.18 -5.58
CA TRP A 94 -4.73 -1.18 -4.63
C TRP A 94 -4.96 -0.73 -3.18
N PRO A 95 -5.17 -1.66 -2.23
CA PRO A 95 -5.34 -1.31 -0.82
C PRO A 95 -4.22 -0.41 -0.27
N SER A 96 -2.98 -0.60 -0.72
CA SER A 96 -1.82 0.22 -0.30
C SER A 96 -2.00 1.71 -0.60
N TYR A 97 -2.67 2.08 -1.70
CA TYR A 97 -2.98 3.46 -2.04
C TYR A 97 -3.87 4.10 -0.97
N TRP A 98 -5.00 3.46 -0.65
CA TRP A 98 -5.94 3.92 0.37
C TRP A 98 -5.31 3.97 1.77
N PHE A 99 -4.52 2.94 2.12
CA PHE A 99 -3.76 2.92 3.38
C PHE A 99 -2.79 4.10 3.48
N GLY A 100 -2.13 4.47 2.39
CA GLY A 100 -1.27 5.66 2.32
C GLY A 100 -2.03 6.94 2.64
N LEU A 101 -3.21 7.13 2.04
CA LEU A 101 -4.05 8.31 2.28
C LEU A 101 -4.53 8.39 3.73
N PHE A 102 -5.01 7.29 4.32
CA PHE A 102 -5.39 7.24 5.73
C PHE A 102 -4.21 7.48 6.68
N LYS A 103 -3.04 6.88 6.39
CA LYS A 103 -1.81 7.07 7.18
C LYS A 103 -1.38 8.53 7.20
N ALA A 104 -1.47 9.24 6.06
CA ALA A 104 -1.19 10.66 5.97
C ALA A 104 -2.11 11.54 6.85
N LYS A 105 -3.29 11.02 7.22
CA LYS A 105 -4.24 11.66 8.15
C LYS A 105 -4.14 11.15 9.60
N GLY A 106 -3.12 10.35 9.92
CA GLY A 106 -2.87 9.84 11.27
C GLY A 106 -3.72 8.62 11.64
N TYR A 107 -4.25 7.88 10.66
CA TYR A 107 -5.00 6.65 10.87
C TYR A 107 -4.12 5.41 10.63
N ILE A 108 -4.46 4.33 11.32
CA ILE A 108 -3.85 3.01 11.16
C ILE A 108 -4.91 2.12 10.52
N GLY A 109 -4.58 1.50 9.38
CA GLY A 109 -5.41 0.47 8.77
C GLY A 109 -5.22 -0.87 9.46
N LEU A 110 -6.32 -1.58 9.67
CA LEU A 110 -6.43 -2.85 10.35
C LEU A 110 -7.18 -3.83 9.44
N ASP A 111 -6.53 -4.96 9.15
CA ASP A 111 -7.11 -6.04 8.36
C ASP A 111 -7.62 -7.15 9.29
N ILE A 112 -8.81 -6.91 9.84
CA ILE A 112 -9.43 -7.74 10.89
C ILE A 112 -10.76 -8.37 10.42
N LEU A 113 -11.14 -8.11 9.18
CA LEU A 113 -12.42 -8.54 8.61
C LEU A 113 -12.20 -9.63 7.57
N ARG A 114 -11.25 -9.44 6.66
CA ARG A 114 -11.11 -10.26 5.45
C ARG A 114 -10.86 -11.72 5.78
N ASP A 115 -10.00 -12.02 6.75
CA ASP A 115 -9.75 -13.37 7.25
C ASP A 115 -11.01 -14.07 7.80
N ARG A 116 -11.93 -13.31 8.41
CA ARG A 116 -13.17 -13.83 9.03
C ARG A 116 -14.29 -14.02 8.02
N VAL A 117 -14.31 -13.26 6.93
CA VAL A 117 -15.40 -13.28 5.95
C VAL A 117 -14.99 -13.82 4.58
N TRP A 118 -13.71 -14.16 4.36
CA TRP A 118 -13.16 -14.58 3.07
C TRP A 118 -14.00 -15.68 2.41
N ASP A 119 -14.25 -16.76 3.15
CA ASP A 119 -14.99 -17.93 2.65
C ASP A 119 -16.47 -17.92 3.06
N ASN A 120 -16.99 -16.78 3.54
CA ASN A 120 -18.38 -16.70 3.97
C ASN A 120 -19.32 -16.52 2.75
N PRO A 121 -20.18 -17.50 2.42
CA PRO A 121 -21.04 -17.43 1.24
C PRO A 121 -22.13 -16.36 1.33
N ASP A 122 -22.42 -15.83 2.53
CA ASP A 122 -23.40 -14.75 2.73
C ASP A 122 -22.78 -13.36 2.47
N VAL A 123 -21.47 -13.28 2.25
CA VAL A 123 -20.73 -12.05 1.96
C VAL A 123 -20.30 -12.05 0.49
N GLN A 124 -20.61 -10.97 -0.23
CA GLN A 124 -20.15 -10.86 -1.61
C GLN A 124 -18.62 -10.80 -1.65
N PRO A 125 -17.98 -11.45 -2.64
CA PRO A 125 -16.53 -11.64 -2.62
C PRO A 125 -15.75 -10.33 -2.71
N TRP A 126 -16.29 -9.27 -3.32
CA TRP A 126 -15.65 -7.95 -3.35
C TRP A 126 -15.63 -7.29 -1.96
N TYR A 127 -16.71 -7.40 -1.18
CA TYR A 127 -16.71 -6.94 0.21
C TYR A 127 -15.72 -7.75 1.07
N ALA A 128 -15.66 -9.06 0.87
CA ALA A 128 -14.69 -9.90 1.57
C ALA A 128 -13.23 -9.55 1.22
N GLN A 129 -12.97 -9.13 -0.02
CA GLN A 129 -11.64 -8.75 -0.50
C GLN A 129 -11.21 -7.34 -0.09
N ASN A 130 -12.13 -6.38 -0.09
CA ASN A 130 -11.79 -4.96 -0.09
C ASN A 130 -12.06 -4.27 1.26
N SER A 131 -12.70 -4.93 2.23
CA SER A 131 -13.10 -4.30 3.49
C SER A 131 -11.99 -4.23 4.53
N PHE A 132 -11.65 -3.02 4.97
CA PHE A 132 -10.67 -2.74 6.02
C PHE A 132 -11.23 -1.78 7.07
N LEU A 133 -10.69 -1.85 8.29
CA LEU A 133 -11.01 -0.91 9.36
C LEU A 133 -9.85 0.07 9.55
N PHE A 134 -10.12 1.36 9.57
CA PHE A 134 -9.14 2.41 9.84
C PHE A 134 -9.47 3.08 11.16
N VAL A 135 -8.48 3.22 12.05
CA VAL A 135 -8.66 3.83 13.38
C VAL A 135 -7.64 4.94 13.58
N ARG A 136 -8.06 6.07 14.13
CA ARG A 136 -7.16 7.17 14.47
C ARG A 136 -6.11 6.68 15.46
N SER A 137 -4.84 6.88 15.13
CA SER A 137 -3.70 6.25 15.83
C SER A 137 -3.66 6.52 17.34
N ASP A 138 -4.00 7.72 17.77
CA ASP A 138 -4.06 8.15 19.18
C ASP A 138 -5.30 7.65 19.95
N ARG A 139 -6.26 7.04 19.26
CA ARG A 139 -7.50 6.49 19.82
C ARG A 139 -7.52 4.95 19.83
N LEU A 140 -6.50 4.30 19.26
CA LEU A 140 -6.46 2.84 19.19
C LEU A 140 -6.56 2.17 20.57
N SER A 141 -5.99 2.79 21.61
CA SER A 141 -6.07 2.30 22.99
C SER A 141 -7.48 2.30 23.59
N ASP A 142 -8.41 3.06 23.00
CA ASP A 142 -9.81 3.08 23.44
C ASP A 142 -10.57 1.83 22.99
N TYR A 143 -9.97 1.03 22.09
CA TYR A 143 -10.53 -0.19 21.53
C TYR A 143 -9.63 -1.39 21.86
N PRO A 144 -9.63 -1.88 23.12
CA PRO A 144 -8.67 -2.90 23.58
C PRO A 144 -8.84 -4.26 22.90
N ASP A 145 -10.00 -4.52 22.30
CA ASP A 145 -10.28 -5.73 21.53
C ASP A 145 -9.70 -5.67 20.10
N LEU A 146 -9.30 -4.48 19.65
CA LEU A 146 -8.60 -4.33 18.37
C LEU A 146 -7.11 -4.63 18.54
N PRO A 147 -6.48 -5.27 17.56
CA PRO A 147 -5.06 -5.56 17.62
C PRO A 147 -4.25 -4.26 17.64
N THR A 148 -3.38 -4.13 18.64
CA THR A 148 -2.52 -2.94 18.88
C THR A 148 -1.28 -2.89 18.00
N SER A 149 -0.99 -3.97 17.28
CA SER A 149 -0.03 -4.03 16.19
C SER A 149 -0.63 -4.81 15.03
N ALA A 150 -0.14 -4.58 13.82
CA ALA A 150 -0.46 -5.39 12.66
C ALA A 150 0.05 -6.83 12.84
N GLN A 151 -0.62 -7.62 13.66
CA GLN A 151 -0.26 -9.01 13.94
C GLN A 151 -0.80 -9.98 12.88
N ASN A 152 -1.57 -9.49 11.91
CA ASN A 152 -2.08 -10.31 10.83
C ASN A 152 -1.11 -10.27 9.65
N ASP A 153 -0.68 -11.47 9.22
CA ASP A 153 0.08 -11.68 7.98
C ASP A 153 -0.63 -11.06 6.76
N PHE A 154 -1.91 -10.70 6.86
CA PHE A 154 -2.74 -10.15 5.79
C PHE A 154 -2.70 -8.63 5.63
N LEU A 155 -2.11 -7.90 6.59
CA LEU A 155 -2.21 -6.43 6.62
C LEU A 155 -1.73 -5.78 5.32
N GLY A 156 -2.64 -5.05 4.65
CA GLY A 156 -2.31 -4.32 3.42
C GLY A 156 -1.88 -5.20 2.25
N LYS A 157 -2.06 -6.53 2.34
CA LYS A 157 -1.77 -7.41 1.20
C LYS A 157 -2.78 -7.17 0.09
N SER A 158 -2.25 -6.88 -1.10
CA SER A 158 -2.97 -6.94 -2.37
C SER A 158 -3.22 -8.40 -2.73
N VAL A 159 -4.34 -8.93 -2.25
CA VAL A 159 -4.81 -10.30 -2.52
C VAL A 159 -6.07 -10.26 -3.36
N VAL A 160 -6.20 -11.22 -4.28
CA VAL A 160 -7.38 -11.37 -5.12
C VAL A 160 -8.18 -12.58 -4.63
N HIS A 161 -9.47 -12.38 -4.40
CA HIS A 161 -10.39 -13.45 -4.02
C HIS A 161 -10.53 -14.47 -5.17
N PRO A 162 -10.42 -15.79 -4.91
CA PRO A 162 -10.49 -16.80 -5.96
C PRO A 162 -11.72 -16.70 -6.85
N THR A 163 -12.90 -16.42 -6.28
CA THR A 163 -14.14 -16.21 -7.05
C THR A 163 -14.04 -15.04 -8.02
N ILE A 164 -13.48 -13.90 -7.61
CA ILE A 164 -13.33 -12.70 -8.47
C ILE A 164 -12.36 -13.02 -9.61
N TYR A 165 -11.23 -13.64 -9.27
CA TYR A 165 -10.22 -14.07 -10.25
C TYR A 165 -10.81 -15.03 -11.29
N LEU A 166 -11.51 -16.08 -10.85
CA LEU A 166 -12.08 -17.09 -11.75
C LEU A 166 -13.23 -16.53 -12.60
N GLN A 167 -14.03 -15.60 -12.07
CA GLN A 167 -15.06 -14.89 -12.84
C GLN A 167 -14.43 -14.10 -13.98
N HIS A 168 -13.36 -13.36 -13.71
CA HIS A 168 -12.60 -12.64 -14.75
C HIS A 168 -12.03 -13.58 -15.81
N CYS A 169 -11.47 -14.73 -15.42
CA CYS A 169 -10.94 -15.69 -16.38
C CYS A 169 -12.02 -16.39 -17.23
N SER A 170 -13.26 -16.50 -16.73
CA SER A 170 -14.33 -17.28 -17.38
C SER A 170 -15.28 -16.44 -18.25
N HIS A 171 -15.33 -15.13 -18.02
CA HIS A 171 -16.18 -14.20 -18.76
C HIS A 171 -15.36 -12.95 -19.15
N PRO A 172 -14.54 -13.01 -20.23
CA PRO A 172 -14.05 -11.78 -20.83
C PRO A 172 -15.26 -10.93 -21.22
N SER A 173 -15.27 -9.66 -20.82
CA SER A 173 -16.40 -8.75 -21.05
C SER A 173 -16.83 -8.74 -22.53
N PRO A 174 -18.14 -8.73 -22.87
CA PRO A 174 -18.62 -8.69 -24.26
C PRO A 174 -18.18 -7.44 -25.04
N ASP A 175 -17.74 -6.39 -24.35
CA ASP A 175 -17.15 -5.18 -24.95
C ASP A 175 -15.67 -5.36 -25.32
N ALA A 176 -15.13 -6.58 -25.20
CA ALA A 176 -13.87 -6.97 -25.85
C ALA A 176 -14.06 -7.13 -27.37
N GLN A 177 -14.52 -6.08 -28.06
CA GLN A 177 -14.14 -5.85 -29.47
C GLN A 177 -12.74 -5.25 -29.59
N ASP A 178 -12.12 -5.01 -28.45
CA ASP A 178 -10.73 -4.72 -28.28
C ASP A 178 -9.94 -6.04 -28.16
N GLU A 179 -9.84 -6.75 -29.29
CA GLU A 179 -8.93 -7.90 -29.46
C GLU A 179 -7.43 -7.51 -29.34
N ASP A 180 -7.10 -6.27 -28.96
CA ASP A 180 -5.73 -5.78 -28.71
C ASP A 180 -5.48 -5.18 -27.31
N THR A 181 -6.49 -4.94 -26.46
CA THR A 181 -6.30 -4.04 -25.28
C THR A 181 -6.11 -4.75 -23.94
N PHE A 182 -6.27 -6.08 -23.87
CA PHE A 182 -5.90 -6.85 -22.68
C PHE A 182 -4.38 -7.10 -22.57
N GLN A 183 -3.63 -6.79 -23.62
CA GLN A 183 -2.16 -6.85 -23.62
C GLN A 183 -1.52 -5.54 -23.11
N GLU A 184 -2.29 -4.46 -22.92
CA GLU A 184 -1.73 -3.12 -22.72
C GLU A 184 -1.89 -2.48 -21.33
N LEU A 185 -2.67 -3.04 -20.39
CA LEU A 185 -2.96 -2.30 -19.14
C LEU A 185 -2.14 -2.61 -17.88
N THR A 186 -1.18 -3.54 -17.86
CA THR A 186 -0.24 -3.65 -16.69
C THR A 186 1.11 -4.35 -16.97
N GLN A 187 1.58 -4.44 -18.22
CA GLN A 187 2.88 -5.12 -18.48
C GLN A 187 3.80 -4.40 -19.45
N ALA A 188 3.78 -3.07 -19.52
CA ALA A 188 4.82 -2.34 -20.25
C ALA A 188 6.22 -2.63 -19.68
N VAL A 189 6.35 -2.66 -18.34
CA VAL A 189 7.53 -3.14 -17.64
C VAL A 189 7.07 -3.73 -16.29
N CYS A 190 7.53 -4.92 -15.90
CA CYS A 190 7.18 -5.54 -14.62
C CYS A 190 8.41 -6.07 -13.87
N ILE A 191 8.32 -6.10 -12.53
CA ILE A 191 9.31 -6.69 -11.65
C ILE A 191 8.96 -8.17 -11.45
N LEU A 192 9.82 -9.04 -11.93
CA LEU A 192 9.63 -10.49 -11.81
C LEU A 192 10.08 -11.03 -10.46
N GLY A 193 11.08 -10.38 -9.86
CA GLY A 193 11.60 -10.79 -8.57
C GLY A 193 12.82 -9.97 -8.15
N LEU A 194 13.25 -10.23 -6.91
CA LEU A 194 14.42 -9.60 -6.33
C LEU A 194 15.25 -10.66 -5.61
N THR A 195 16.55 -10.68 -5.88
CA THR A 195 17.51 -11.56 -5.23
C THR A 195 18.51 -10.72 -4.46
N LEU A 196 18.71 -11.08 -3.19
CA LEU A 196 19.73 -10.46 -2.33
C LEU A 196 21.00 -11.29 -2.40
N HIS A 197 22.10 -10.65 -2.73
CA HIS A 197 23.43 -11.22 -2.74
C HIS A 197 24.26 -10.54 -1.65
N PRO A 198 24.14 -11.00 -0.40
CA PRO A 198 24.95 -10.46 0.68
C PRO A 198 26.40 -10.87 0.45
N ASN A 199 27.30 -9.91 0.32
CA ASN A 199 28.73 -10.17 0.16
C ASN A 199 29.33 -10.44 1.54
N THR A 200 29.01 -11.63 2.05
CA THR A 200 29.37 -12.08 3.39
C THR A 200 30.60 -12.97 3.30
N GLN A 201 31.47 -12.90 4.32
CA GLN A 201 32.50 -13.92 4.52
C GLN A 201 31.92 -15.23 5.10
N HIS A 202 30.61 -15.29 5.34
CA HIS A 202 29.93 -16.38 6.04
C HIS A 202 28.73 -16.90 5.24
N PRO A 203 28.58 -18.23 5.06
CA PRO A 203 27.63 -18.84 4.13
C PRO A 203 26.15 -18.80 4.55
N ASN A 204 25.79 -18.07 5.61
CA ASN A 204 24.41 -17.97 6.08
C ASN A 204 23.81 -16.61 5.70
N THR A 205 22.54 -16.62 5.34
CA THR A 205 21.68 -15.53 4.81
C THR A 205 21.53 -14.29 5.72
N GLU A 206 22.36 -14.13 6.75
CA GLU A 206 22.30 -13.04 7.71
C GLU A 206 23.32 -11.95 7.34
N ILE A 207 22.85 -10.72 7.12
CA ILE A 207 23.68 -9.56 6.78
C ILE A 207 24.15 -8.90 8.08
N GLN A 208 25.46 -8.77 8.28
CA GLN A 208 25.98 -7.98 9.39
C GLN A 208 25.97 -6.50 9.03
N SER A 209 25.76 -5.66 10.04
CA SER A 209 25.94 -4.22 9.90
C SER A 209 27.36 -3.92 9.45
N GLY A 210 27.49 -3.14 8.39
CA GLY A 210 28.74 -2.83 7.72
C GLY A 210 29.11 -3.81 6.58
N ASP A 211 28.36 -4.88 6.35
CA ASP A 211 28.57 -5.74 5.17
C ASP A 211 28.11 -5.03 3.89
N ALA A 212 28.67 -5.46 2.76
CA ALA A 212 28.22 -5.05 1.44
C ALA A 212 27.01 -5.91 0.99
N LEU A 213 26.09 -5.29 0.25
CA LEU A 213 24.90 -5.94 -0.27
C LEU A 213 24.73 -5.61 -1.75
N THR A 214 24.63 -6.64 -2.58
CA THR A 214 24.17 -6.49 -3.96
C THR A 214 22.71 -6.91 -4.06
N ILE A 215 21.88 -6.03 -4.61
CA ILE A 215 20.45 -6.25 -4.85
C ILE A 215 20.29 -6.45 -6.36
N GLU A 216 19.85 -7.62 -6.77
CA GLU A 216 19.51 -7.90 -8.16
C GLU A 216 17.99 -7.85 -8.34
N VAL A 217 17.54 -7.04 -9.29
CA VAL A 217 16.13 -6.96 -9.70
C VAL A 217 16.00 -7.62 -11.06
N ALA A 218 15.18 -8.68 -11.11
CA ALA A 218 14.74 -9.26 -12.37
C ALA A 218 13.50 -8.51 -12.84
N TYR A 219 13.53 -7.98 -14.06
CA TYR A 219 12.41 -7.26 -14.65
C TYR A 219 12.20 -7.69 -16.10
N GLN A 220 10.99 -7.47 -16.62
CA GLN A 220 10.68 -7.71 -18.03
C GLN A 220 10.14 -6.44 -18.63
N PHE A 221 10.69 -6.08 -19.79
CA PHE A 221 10.35 -4.89 -20.55
C PHE A 221 9.54 -5.33 -21.77
N GLN A 222 8.41 -4.67 -22.05
CA GLN A 222 7.61 -4.93 -23.24
C GLN A 222 7.71 -3.78 -24.24
N PRO A 223 7.48 -4.05 -25.54
CA PRO A 223 7.86 -3.15 -26.63
C PRO A 223 7.10 -1.81 -26.66
N SER A 224 6.03 -1.65 -25.89
CA SER A 224 5.13 -0.50 -25.91
C SER A 224 5.67 0.74 -25.17
N VAL A 225 6.73 0.61 -24.37
CA VAL A 225 7.38 1.73 -23.67
C VAL A 225 8.81 1.91 -24.16
N GLY A 226 9.32 3.15 -24.21
CA GLY A 226 10.71 3.43 -24.63
C GLY A 226 11.69 3.45 -23.44
N THR A 227 11.23 3.98 -22.32
CA THR A 227 12.02 4.16 -21.09
C THR A 227 11.13 4.10 -19.85
N ALA A 228 11.69 3.65 -18.73
CA ALA A 228 11.01 3.61 -17.44
C ALA A 228 12.01 3.93 -16.32
N MET A 229 11.52 4.35 -15.16
CA MET A 229 12.36 4.64 -14.00
C MET A 229 12.20 3.54 -12.96
N LEU A 230 13.28 2.79 -12.68
CA LEU A 230 13.32 1.84 -11.58
C LEU A 230 13.84 2.54 -10.33
N ASN A 231 13.02 2.53 -9.28
CA ASN A 231 13.39 2.94 -7.94
C ASN A 231 13.58 1.74 -7.01
N LEU A 232 14.54 1.86 -6.10
CA LEU A 232 14.74 0.97 -4.96
C LEU A 232 14.73 1.81 -3.68
N TYR A 233 13.72 1.57 -2.83
CA TYR A 233 13.67 2.13 -1.48
C TYR A 233 14.12 1.11 -0.44
N LEU A 234 14.88 1.56 0.55
CA LEU A 234 15.07 0.82 1.81
C LEU A 234 14.17 1.45 2.87
N SER A 235 13.31 0.66 3.52
CA SER A 235 12.47 1.12 4.61
C SER A 235 12.71 0.35 5.92
N ASP A 236 12.40 0.97 7.05
CA ASP A 236 12.21 0.25 8.31
C ASP A 236 10.83 -0.44 8.37
N GLU A 237 10.60 -1.22 9.43
CA GLU A 237 9.33 -1.93 9.63
C GLU A 237 8.11 -1.01 9.76
N ALA A 238 8.30 0.23 10.22
CA ALA A 238 7.24 1.25 10.29
C ALA A 238 6.97 1.93 8.92
N GLY A 239 7.77 1.61 7.91
CA GLY A 239 7.67 2.14 6.55
C GLY A 239 8.33 3.51 6.37
N ASN A 240 9.22 3.92 7.28
CA ASN A 240 10.03 5.12 7.07
C ASN A 240 11.13 4.81 6.05
N ILE A 241 11.26 5.66 5.02
CA ILE A 241 12.30 5.51 4.00
C ILE A 241 13.65 5.94 4.55
N LEU A 242 14.65 5.06 4.40
CA LEU A 242 16.02 5.24 4.86
C LEU A 242 17.00 5.47 3.70
N LEU A 243 16.69 4.90 2.53
CA LEU A 243 17.43 5.08 1.29
C LEU A 243 16.43 5.14 0.13
N ASP A 244 16.69 6.04 -0.81
CA ASP A 244 15.94 6.22 -2.05
C ASP A 244 16.95 6.33 -3.20
N THR A 245 16.81 5.43 -4.18
CA THR A 245 17.70 5.37 -5.35
C THR A 245 16.88 5.11 -6.60
N SER A 246 17.33 5.66 -7.72
CA SER A 246 16.63 5.63 -9.01
C SER A 246 17.59 5.33 -10.15
N VAL A 247 17.17 4.55 -11.15
CA VAL A 247 17.90 4.32 -12.39
C VAL A 247 16.95 4.26 -13.59
N LEU A 248 17.37 4.86 -14.70
CA LEU A 248 16.63 4.82 -15.96
C LEU A 248 16.83 3.46 -16.65
N LEU A 249 15.73 2.76 -16.90
CA LEU A 249 15.65 1.60 -17.77
C LEU A 249 15.32 2.05 -19.20
N SER A 250 15.92 1.43 -20.21
CA SER A 250 15.61 1.69 -21.62
C SER A 250 15.29 0.41 -22.38
N ALA A 251 14.41 0.50 -23.38
CA ALA A 251 14.03 -0.61 -24.24
C ALA A 251 15.21 -1.18 -25.07
N GLU A 252 16.31 -0.43 -25.22
CA GLU A 252 17.55 -0.94 -25.84
C GLU A 252 18.31 -1.93 -24.95
N MET A 253 18.16 -1.83 -23.62
CA MET A 253 18.50 -2.92 -22.69
C MET A 253 17.48 -4.07 -22.76
N GLY A 254 16.36 -3.81 -23.44
CA GLY A 254 15.00 -4.27 -23.19
C GLY A 254 14.34 -5.22 -24.20
N ASN A 255 14.83 -5.26 -25.45
CA ASN A 255 14.10 -5.87 -26.57
C ASN A 255 14.17 -7.40 -26.65
N ASP A 256 14.80 -8.05 -25.67
CA ASP A 256 14.81 -9.50 -25.55
C ASP A 256 13.55 -9.94 -24.78
N PRO A 257 12.73 -10.87 -25.30
CA PRO A 257 11.61 -11.44 -24.55
C PRO A 257 12.01 -12.15 -23.24
N GLN A 258 13.31 -12.35 -22.99
CA GLN A 258 13.81 -12.90 -21.74
C GLN A 258 13.83 -11.87 -20.59
N PRO A 259 13.67 -12.33 -19.32
CA PRO A 259 13.94 -11.52 -18.13
C PRO A 259 15.31 -10.83 -18.19
N GLN A 260 15.32 -9.54 -17.88
CA GLN A 260 16.53 -8.76 -17.69
C GLN A 260 16.84 -8.60 -16.21
N HIS A 261 18.11 -8.34 -15.92
CA HIS A 261 18.62 -8.21 -14.56
C HIS A 261 19.39 -6.90 -14.43
N ILE A 262 19.09 -6.15 -13.38
CA ILE A 262 19.85 -4.95 -13.01
C ILE A 262 20.25 -5.05 -11.54
N GLN A 263 21.46 -4.59 -11.24
CA GLN A 263 22.03 -4.71 -9.91
C GLN A 263 22.33 -3.34 -9.31
N LEU A 264 21.90 -3.15 -8.05
CA LEU A 264 22.39 -2.08 -7.18
C LEU A 264 23.40 -2.69 -6.21
N GLN A 265 24.61 -2.16 -6.20
CA GLN A 265 25.63 -2.54 -5.23
C GLN A 265 25.73 -1.47 -4.14
N ILE A 266 25.45 -1.87 -2.90
CA ILE A 266 25.71 -1.07 -1.71
C ILE A 266 27.02 -1.57 -1.09
N GLU A 267 28.05 -0.73 -1.11
CA GLU A 267 29.38 -1.11 -0.62
C GLU A 267 29.42 -1.36 0.89
N ARG A 268 28.51 -0.73 1.65
CA ARG A 268 28.50 -0.81 3.10
C ARG A 268 27.14 -0.45 3.67
N LEU A 269 26.54 -1.37 4.43
CA LEU A 269 25.21 -1.19 5.01
C LEU A 269 25.30 -0.96 6.54
N ASP A 270 25.55 0.29 6.94
CA ASP A 270 25.75 0.69 8.33
C ASP A 270 24.42 0.91 9.07
N LEU A 271 23.57 -0.11 9.15
CA LEU A 271 22.29 -0.03 9.87
C LEU A 271 22.38 -0.69 11.24
N VAL A 272 21.58 -0.22 12.20
CA VAL A 272 21.42 -0.94 13.47
C VAL A 272 20.78 -2.31 13.25
N GLN A 273 20.86 -3.18 14.26
CA GLN A 273 20.17 -4.47 14.22
C GLN A 273 18.66 -4.28 14.08
N GLY A 274 18.05 -4.95 13.10
CA GLY A 274 16.62 -4.83 12.85
C GLY A 274 16.18 -5.54 11.58
N THR A 275 14.88 -5.47 11.30
CA THR A 275 14.29 -5.90 10.03
C THR A 275 13.98 -4.67 9.19
N TYR A 276 14.45 -4.70 7.96
CA TYR A 276 14.24 -3.67 6.95
C TYR A 276 13.63 -4.29 5.70
N TYR A 277 13.21 -3.47 4.75
CA TYR A 277 12.61 -3.94 3.50
C TYR A 277 13.20 -3.23 2.29
N ILE A 278 13.51 -3.98 1.24
CA ILE A 278 13.76 -3.42 -0.09
C ILE A 278 12.45 -3.36 -0.86
N ASN A 279 12.16 -2.19 -1.42
CA ASN A 279 10.93 -1.91 -2.12
C ASN A 279 11.24 -1.47 -3.56
N PRO A 280 11.29 -2.41 -4.53
CA PRO A 280 11.45 -2.04 -5.93
C PRO A 280 10.14 -1.50 -6.51
N SER A 281 10.27 -0.51 -7.37
CA SER A 281 9.14 0.14 -8.05
C SER A 281 9.56 0.65 -9.41
N ILE A 282 8.70 0.56 -10.41
CA ILE A 282 8.93 1.06 -11.75
C ILE A 282 7.85 2.08 -12.08
N PHE A 283 8.26 3.26 -12.53
CA PHE A 283 7.38 4.36 -12.91
C PHE A 283 7.66 4.82 -14.35
N SER A 284 6.73 5.59 -14.91
CA SER A 284 7.03 6.44 -16.07
C SER A 284 8.12 7.46 -15.72
N THR A 285 8.86 7.93 -16.72
CA THR A 285 9.99 8.85 -16.50
C THR A 285 9.58 10.25 -15.99
N ASN A 286 8.30 10.61 -16.12
CA ASN A 286 7.70 11.80 -15.55
C ASN A 286 7.04 11.57 -14.17
N TRP A 287 7.11 10.34 -13.63
CA TRP A 287 6.53 9.94 -12.34
C TRP A 287 5.01 10.02 -12.21
N GLU A 288 4.30 10.20 -13.32
CA GLU A 288 2.83 10.29 -13.32
C GLU A 288 2.16 8.90 -13.30
N GLN A 289 2.85 7.87 -13.79
CA GLN A 289 2.30 6.52 -13.88
C GLN A 289 3.20 5.53 -13.11
N THR A 290 2.57 4.70 -12.29
CA THR A 290 3.23 3.54 -11.67
C THR A 290 3.03 2.33 -12.57
N TYR A 291 4.11 1.71 -13.04
CA TYR A 291 4.05 0.47 -13.81
C TYR A 291 4.02 -0.76 -12.91
N ASP A 292 4.88 -0.79 -11.88
CA ASP A 292 4.92 -1.88 -10.91
C ASP A 292 5.48 -1.39 -9.57
N LEU A 293 5.03 -1.96 -8.44
CA LEU A 293 5.47 -1.58 -7.10
C LEU A 293 5.39 -2.79 -6.16
N HIS A 294 6.54 -3.18 -5.60
CA HIS A 294 6.61 -4.16 -4.53
C HIS A 294 6.95 -3.48 -3.20
N TRP A 295 5.96 -3.35 -2.33
CA TRP A 295 6.13 -2.76 -1.00
C TRP A 295 6.18 -3.81 0.11
N HIS A 296 7.17 -3.70 1.01
CA HIS A 296 7.41 -4.54 2.18
C HIS A 296 7.43 -6.07 1.88
N ARG A 297 7.86 -6.44 0.66
CA ARG A 297 7.90 -7.84 0.19
C ARG A 297 9.25 -8.53 0.43
N TYR A 298 10.35 -7.78 0.42
CA TYR A 298 11.71 -8.33 0.45
C TYR A 298 12.42 -7.92 1.75
N PRO A 299 12.29 -8.72 2.83
CA PRO A 299 12.90 -8.39 4.11
C PRO A 299 14.42 -8.55 4.07
N VAL A 300 15.11 -7.66 4.78
CA VAL A 300 16.54 -7.64 5.00
C VAL A 300 16.77 -7.59 6.51
N VAL A 301 17.28 -8.69 7.08
CA VAL A 301 17.57 -8.76 8.51
C VAL A 301 19.02 -8.36 8.74
N ILE A 302 19.23 -7.26 9.47
CA ILE A 302 20.55 -6.77 9.86
C ILE A 302 20.87 -7.23 11.26
N LYS A 303 22.07 -7.78 11.43
CA LYS A 303 22.65 -8.13 12.73
C LYS A 303 23.75 -7.14 13.08
N ALA A 304 23.87 -6.75 14.35
CA ALA A 304 24.96 -5.91 14.82
C ALA A 304 25.65 -6.57 16.01
N SER A 305 26.95 -6.34 16.15
CA SER A 305 27.77 -6.91 17.24
C SER A 305 27.42 -6.35 18.62
N ALA A 306 26.76 -5.19 18.68
CA ALA A 306 26.28 -4.60 19.92
C ALA A 306 24.96 -3.82 19.67
N PRO A 307 24.03 -3.81 20.65
CA PRO A 307 22.83 -2.99 20.56
C PRO A 307 23.17 -1.50 20.61
N GLN A 308 22.71 -0.75 19.62
CA GLN A 308 22.79 0.72 19.57
C GLN A 308 21.40 1.34 19.44
N ARG A 309 21.29 2.62 19.81
CA ARG A 309 20.09 3.43 19.61
C ARG A 309 20.24 4.24 18.33
N GLY A 310 19.15 4.44 17.60
CA GLY A 310 19.12 5.17 16.34
C GLY A 310 18.95 4.22 15.14
N VAL A 311 19.20 4.72 13.94
CA VAL A 311 19.03 3.95 12.68
C VAL A 311 20.37 3.52 12.09
N LEU A 312 21.44 4.30 12.30
CA LEU A 312 22.76 4.07 11.73
C LEU A 312 23.71 3.40 12.74
N TYR A 313 24.57 2.52 12.24
CA TYR A 313 25.67 1.86 12.97
C TYR A 313 26.99 1.99 12.18
N PRO A 314 27.50 3.21 11.96
CA PRO A 314 28.74 3.40 11.21
C PRO A 314 29.96 3.05 12.06
N PRO A 315 31.13 2.79 11.44
CA PRO A 315 32.39 2.65 12.13
C PRO A 315 32.77 4.00 12.76
N MET A 316 32.99 3.98 14.06
CA MET A 316 33.26 5.18 14.85
C MET A 316 34.49 4.99 15.72
N GLY A 317 35.21 6.08 15.99
CA GLY A 317 36.34 6.10 16.90
C GLY A 317 36.41 7.42 17.65
N TRP A 318 36.71 7.35 18.95
CA TRP A 318 36.96 8.53 19.78
C TRP A 318 38.47 8.70 19.97
N SER A 319 38.95 9.93 19.87
CA SER A 319 40.31 10.28 20.29
C SER A 319 40.27 11.44 21.28
N CYS A 320 41.12 11.38 22.29
CA CYS A 320 41.28 12.46 23.27
C CYS A 320 42.74 12.89 23.25
N LYS A 321 42.99 14.19 23.05
CA LYS A 321 44.31 14.77 23.27
C LYS A 321 44.41 15.19 24.74
N VAL A 322 45.23 14.48 25.51
CA VAL A 322 45.57 14.91 26.87
C VAL A 322 46.56 16.07 26.76
N PRO A 323 46.30 17.25 27.36
CA PRO A 323 47.28 18.33 27.40
C PRO A 323 48.54 17.88 28.12
N GLU A 324 49.73 18.15 27.55
CA GLU A 324 51.01 17.82 28.20
C GLU A 324 51.05 18.41 29.62
N GLY A 325 51.30 17.56 30.61
CA GLY A 325 51.59 17.99 31.98
C GLY A 325 50.58 17.60 33.08
N LYS A 326 49.56 16.76 32.81
CA LYS A 326 48.76 16.15 33.89
C LYS A 326 48.64 14.64 33.74
N GLN A 327 49.32 13.90 34.63
CA GLN A 327 49.04 12.48 34.88
C GLN A 327 47.70 12.37 35.64
N LEU A 328 46.95 11.30 35.34
CA LEU A 328 45.67 10.94 35.98
C LEU A 328 45.80 10.75 37.50
#